data_AF-A0A6I1KAT7-F1
#
_entry.id   AF-A0A6I1KAT7-F1
#
_cell.length_a   1.000
_cell.length_b   1.000
_cell.length_c   1.000
_cell.angle_alpha   90.00
_cell.angle_beta   90.00
_cell.angle_gamma   90.00
#
_symmetry.space_group_name_H-M   'P 1'
#
loop_
_entity.id
_entity.type
_entity.pdbx_description
1 polymer ?
#
loop_
_entity_poly.entity_id
_entity_poly.type
_entity_poly.pdbx_seq_one_letter_code
_entity_poly.pdbx_strand_id
1 'polypeptide(L)' 'MPMTLDQVVAETRQWPPSQVAELVDRLATELQPEGEVEAAWRAETRRRVAEIESGQVEGIPGEVVSNRVRQIVGR' A
#
# COMPACT_ATOMS: atom_id res chain seq x y z
N MET A 1 -25.47 3.62 20.41
CA MET A 1 -25.70 4.86 19.64
C MET A 1 -24.34 5.32 19.13
N PRO A 2 -24.11 5.43 17.82
CA PRO A 2 -22.85 6.01 17.32
C PRO A 2 -22.74 7.46 17.78
N MET A 3 -21.52 7.92 18.08
CA MET A 3 -21.28 9.35 18.33
C MET A 3 -21.62 10.17 17.09
N THR A 4 -22.16 11.37 17.30
CA THR A 4 -22.40 12.32 16.22
C THR A 4 -21.12 13.06 15.85
N LEU A 5 -21.05 13.62 14.64
CA LEU A 5 -19.92 14.44 14.20
C LEU A 5 -19.67 15.61 15.18
N ASP A 6 -20.74 16.27 15.62
CA ASP A 6 -20.65 17.38 16.58
C ASP A 6 -20.05 16.95 17.92
N GLN A 7 -20.35 15.73 18.37
CA GLN A 7 -19.75 15.18 19.60
C GLN A 7 -18.26 14.94 19.43
N VAL A 8 -17.83 14.39 18.28
CA VAL A 8 -16.39 14.18 17.97
C VAL A 8 -15.65 15.52 17.91
N VAL A 9 -16.23 16.54 17.28
CA VAL A 9 -15.65 17.89 17.22
C VAL A 9 -15.59 18.53 18.60
N ALA A 10 -16.64 18.38 19.41
CA ALA A 10 -16.67 18.94 20.76
C ALA A 10 -15.62 18.28 21.68
N GLU A 11 -15.44 16.96 21.59
CA GLU A 11 -14.46 16.21 22.37
C GLU A 11 -13.02 16.58 21.99
N THR A 12 -12.71 16.57 20.69
CA THR A 12 -11.35 16.81 20.18
C THR A 12 -10.84 18.24 20.45
N ARG A 13 -11.73 19.21 20.65
CA ARG A 13 -11.35 20.58 21.07
C ARG A 13 -10.62 20.64 22.40
N GLN A 14 -10.81 19.65 23.27
CA GLN A 14 -10.18 19.60 24.60
C GLN A 14 -8.83 18.87 24.57
N TRP A 15 -8.47 18.26 23.43
CA TRP A 15 -7.25 17.47 23.32
C TRP A 15 -6.02 18.33 23.06
N PRO A 16 -4.81 17.83 23.37
CA PRO A 16 -3.58 18.44 22.90
C PRO A 16 -3.55 18.53 21.36
N PRO A 17 -2.98 19.60 20.77
CA PRO A 17 -2.91 19.76 19.32
C PRO A 17 -2.26 18.60 18.58
N SER A 18 -1.25 17.97 19.18
CA SER A 18 -0.56 16.80 18.60
C SER A 18 -1.48 15.59 18.45
N GLN A 19 -2.39 15.37 19.41
CA GLN A 19 -3.33 14.25 19.38
C GLN A 19 -4.44 14.49 18.36
N VAL A 20 -4.87 15.75 18.18
CA VAL A 20 -5.79 16.12 17.10
C VAL A 20 -5.14 15.92 15.73
N ALA A 21 -3.86 16.26 15.58
CA ALA A 21 -3.13 16.04 14.33
C ALA A 21 -3.01 14.55 13.98
N GLU A 22 -2.70 13.69 14.97
CA GLU A 22 -2.66 12.24 14.77
C GLU A 22 -4.03 11.66 14.38
N LEU A 23 -5.11 12.12 15.00
CA LEU A 23 -6.46 11.72 14.63
C LEU A 23 -6.78 12.07 13.17
N VAL A 24 -6.47 13.30 12.76
CA VAL A 24 -6.70 13.75 11.38
C VAL A 24 -5.89 12.91 10.39
N ASP A 25 -4.62 12.61 10.69
CA ASP A 25 -3.75 11.80 9.83
C ASP A 25 -4.30 10.38 9.61
N ARG A 26 -4.75 9.74 10.69
CA ARG A 26 -5.35 8.39 10.61
C ARG A 26 -6.64 8.39 9.79
N LEU A 27 -7.53 9.37 10.03
CA LEU A 27 -8.76 9.51 9.26
C LEU A 27 -8.48 9.81 7.79
N ALA A 28 -7.53 10.70 7.50
CA ALA A 28 -7.13 11.03 6.14
C ALA A 28 -6.56 9.81 5.40
N THR A 29 -5.75 8.99 6.08
CA THR A 29 -5.20 7.75 5.54
C THR A 29 -6.30 6.74 5.18
N GLU A 30 -7.30 6.56 6.05
CA GLU A 30 -8.43 5.66 5.78
C GLU A 30 -9.35 6.19 4.67
N LEU A 31 -9.49 7.51 4.58
CA LEU A 31 -10.29 8.17 3.55
C LEU A 31 -9.57 8.28 2.22
N GLN A 32 -8.26 8.03 2.16
CA GLN A 32 -7.50 8.14 0.94
C GLN A 32 -7.95 7.02 -0.01
N PRO A 33 -8.71 7.35 -1.07
CA PRO A 33 -9.12 6.33 -2.02
C PRO A 33 -7.85 5.77 -2.64
N GLU A 34 -7.86 4.47 -2.89
CA GLU A 34 -6.78 3.89 -3.64
C GLU A 34 -6.71 4.58 -5.02
N GLY A 35 -5.53 5.12 -5.34
CA GLY A 35 -5.29 5.71 -6.65
C GLY A 35 -5.52 4.67 -7.75
N GLU A 36 -5.97 5.12 -8.92
CA GLU A 36 -6.21 4.21 -10.05
C GLU A 36 -4.96 3.40 -10.42
N VAL A 37 -3.77 4.00 -10.26
CA VAL A 37 -2.47 3.35 -10.49
C VAL A 37 -2.26 2.23 -9.49
N GLU A 38 -2.47 2.49 -8.20
CA GLU A 38 -2.30 1.54 -7.11
C GLU A 38 -3.27 0.36 -7.26
N ALA A 39 -4.51 0.64 -7.64
CA ALA A 39 -5.51 -0.38 -7.94
C ALA A 39 -5.09 -1.27 -9.11
N ALA A 40 -4.61 -0.66 -10.20
CA ALA A 40 -4.11 -1.38 -11.36
C ALA A 40 -2.87 -2.24 -11.01
N TRP A 41 -1.92 -1.70 -10.24
CA TRP A 41 -0.74 -2.42 -9.77
C TRP A 41 -1.11 -3.61 -8.88
N ARG A 42 -2.10 -3.45 -7.99
CA ARG A 42 -2.55 -4.54 -7.13
C ARG A 42 -3.25 -5.64 -7.93
N ALA A 43 -4.06 -5.28 -8.92
CA ALA A 43 -4.68 -6.23 -9.85
C ALA A 43 -3.62 -7.01 -10.63
N GLU A 44 -2.65 -6.32 -11.22
CA GLU A 44 -1.57 -6.92 -12.01
C GLU A 44 -0.68 -7.84 -11.15
N THR A 45 -0.33 -7.42 -9.93
CA THR A 45 0.52 -8.23 -9.03
C THR A 45 -0.17 -9.55 -8.68
N ARG A 46 -1.47 -9.50 -8.34
CA ARG A 46 -2.24 -10.72 -8.05
C ARG A 46 -2.32 -11.65 -9.26
N ARG A 47 -2.55 -11.09 -10.45
CA ARG A 47 -2.57 -11.85 -11.71
C ARG A 47 -1.24 -12.57 -11.93
N ARG A 48 -0.11 -11.87 -11.83
CA ARG A 48 1.23 -12.46 -12.05
C ARG A 48 1.59 -13.54 -11.04
N VAL A 49 1.23 -13.36 -9.77
CA VAL A 49 1.45 -14.40 -8.75
C VAL A 49 0.68 -15.67 -9.12
N ALA A 50 -0.61 -15.54 -9.47
CA ALA A 50 -1.42 -16.69 -9.88
C ALA A 50 -0.88 -17.38 -11.15
N GLU A 51 -0.39 -16.63 -12.12
CA GLU A 51 0.24 -17.17 -13.34
C GLU A 51 1.51 -17.99 -13.03
N ILE A 52 2.32 -17.53 -12.07
CA ILE A 52 3.51 -18.26 -11.62
C ILE A 52 3.12 -19.51 -10.83
N GLU A 53 2.21 -19.38 -9.86
CA GLU A 53 1.78 -20.49 -8.99
C GLU A 53 1.07 -21.60 -9.77
N SER A 54 0.31 -21.25 -10.80
CA SER A 54 -0.36 -22.21 -11.69
C SER A 54 0.57 -22.83 -12.75
N GLY A 55 1.80 -22.32 -12.89
CA GLY A 55 2.73 -22.74 -13.94
C GLY A 55 2.34 -22.28 -15.35
N GLN A 56 1.41 -21.32 -15.47
CA GLN A 56 1.08 -20.69 -16.76
C GLN A 56 2.25 -19.88 -17.33
N VAL A 57 3.14 -19.40 -16.45
CA VAL A 57 4.35 -18.68 -16.82
C VAL A 57 5.58 -19.38 -16.23
N GLU A 58 6.60 -19.58 -17.05
CA GLU A 58 7.88 -20.11 -16.61
C GLU A 58 8.75 -18.97 -16.01
N GLY A 59 9.11 -19.12 -14.74
CA GLY A 59 10.00 -18.19 -14.06
C GLY A 59 11.45 -18.34 -14.55
N ILE A 60 12.22 -17.25 -14.46
CA ILE A 60 13.66 -17.28 -14.73
C ILE A 60 14.38 -17.63 -13.42
N PRO A 61 15.29 -18.62 -13.40
CA PRO A 61 16.08 -18.92 -12.21
C PRO A 61 16.84 -17.68 -11.70
N GLY A 62 16.84 -17.47 -10.39
CA GLY A 62 17.44 -16.28 -9.77
C GLY A 62 18.94 -16.12 -10.07
N GLU A 63 19.67 -17.23 -10.25
CA GLU A 63 21.09 -17.20 -10.63
C GLU A 63 21.31 -16.65 -12.04
N VAL A 64 20.40 -16.93 -12.98
CA VAL A 64 20.48 -16.40 -14.36
C VAL A 64 20.33 -14.89 -14.32
N VAL A 65 19.35 -14.39 -13.56
CA VAL A 65 19.14 -12.94 -13.36
C VAL A 65 20.36 -12.31 -12.69
N SER A 66 20.87 -12.91 -11.61
CA SER A 66 22.03 -12.41 -10.87
C SER A 66 23.30 -12.34 -11.72
N ASN A 67 23.55 -13.36 -12.55
CA ASN A 67 24.65 -13.37 -13.52
C ASN A 67 24.53 -12.22 -14.51
N ARG A 68 23.34 -11.97 -15.06
CA ARG A 68 23.10 -10.87 -15.99
C ARG A 68 23.32 -9.51 -15.32
N VAL A 69 22.86 -9.34 -14.08
CA VAL A 69 23.10 -8.12 -13.31
C VAL A 69 24.60 -7.87 -13.15
N ARG A 70 25.38 -8.88 -12.73
CA ARG A 70 26.85 -8.78 -12.60
C ARG A 70 27.54 -8.33 -13.89
N GLN A 71 27.14 -8.90 -15.02
CA GLN A 71 27.66 -8.49 -16.34
C GLN A 71 27.36 -7.03 -16.67
N ILE A 72 26.17 -6.52 -16.31
CA ILE A 72 25.79 -5.12 -16.56
C ILE A 72 26.53 -4.17 -15.63
N VAL A 73 26.64 -4.51 -14.35
CA VAL A 73 27.24 -3.62 -13.33
C VAL A 73 28.76 -3.71 -13.23
N GLY A 74 29.40 -4.65 -13.94
CA GLY A 74 30.86 -4.77 -14.00
C GLY A 74 31.53 -5.17 -12.68
N ARG A 75 30.83 -5.92 -11.82
CA ARG A 75 31.36 -6.50 -10.58
C ARG A 75 31.34 -8.02 -10.62
#